data_AF-A0A952YT33-F1
#
_entry.id   AF-A0A952YT33-F1
#
_cell.length_a   1.000
_cell.length_b   1.000
_cell.length_c   1.000
_cell.angle_alpha   90.00
_cell.angle_beta   90.00
_cell.angle_gamma   90.00
#
_symmetry.space_group_name_H-M   'P 1'
#
loop_
_entity.id
_entity.type
_entity.pdbx_description
1 polymer ?
#
loop_
_entity_poly.entity_id
_entity_poly.type
_entity_poly.pdbx_seq_one_letter_code
_entity_poly.pdbx_strand_id
1 'polypeptide(L)'
;MQASFPFRAALGLASLAVSAAALAQAPAVDYGKAEYVENCQGCHGLSGKGDGTYREYLTRQPSDLSVLAKNNGGVFPVQRVYEIIDGRKSVAGHGRSGEMPIWGSTYTIRAGNDPQIGRPQAEAYVRNNINLLIEYLSRIQQK
;
A
#
# COMPACT_ATOMS: atom_id res chain seq x y z
N MET A 1 -78.84 11.50 -32.97
CA MET A 1 -77.79 11.97 -33.90
C MET A 1 -76.46 11.47 -33.38
N GLN A 2 -75.79 10.64 -34.19
CA GLN A 2 -74.51 10.01 -33.88
C GLN A 2 -73.38 11.03 -34.07
N ALA A 3 -72.39 11.03 -33.20
CA ALA A 3 -71.09 11.63 -33.49
C ALA A 3 -70.00 10.76 -32.85
N SER A 4 -69.32 10.01 -33.70
CA SER A 4 -68.19 9.12 -33.38
C SER A 4 -66.88 9.89 -33.59
N PHE A 5 -65.96 9.90 -32.63
CA PHE A 5 -64.56 10.35 -32.79
C PHE A 5 -63.70 9.80 -31.61
N PRO A 6 -62.37 9.66 -31.75
CA PRO A 6 -61.73 8.40 -32.15
C PRO A 6 -60.86 7.79 -31.03
N PHE A 7 -60.53 6.53 -31.24
CA PHE A 7 -59.55 5.74 -30.50
C PHE A 7 -58.22 6.52 -30.34
N ARG A 8 -57.94 7.07 -29.16
CA ARG A 8 -56.61 7.61 -28.81
C ARG A 8 -55.81 6.51 -28.12
N ALA A 9 -54.90 5.92 -28.89
CA ALA A 9 -53.84 5.08 -28.37
C ALA A 9 -52.98 5.90 -27.38
N ALA A 10 -53.06 5.59 -26.10
CA ALA A 10 -52.11 6.06 -25.12
C ALA A 10 -50.85 5.19 -25.23
N LEU A 11 -49.89 5.65 -26.03
CA LEU A 11 -48.54 5.09 -26.09
C LEU A 11 -47.90 5.22 -24.70
N GLY A 12 -47.52 4.08 -24.11
CA GLY A 12 -46.93 4.02 -22.78
C GLY A 12 -45.59 4.75 -22.72
N LEU A 13 -45.40 5.59 -21.69
CA LEU A 13 -44.08 6.04 -21.28
C LEU A 13 -43.39 4.89 -20.52
N ALA A 14 -42.65 4.06 -21.26
CA ALA A 14 -41.71 3.12 -20.68
C ALA A 14 -40.41 3.84 -20.26
N SER A 15 -40.23 3.95 -18.94
CA SER A 15 -39.00 3.77 -18.17
C SER A 15 -37.66 4.20 -18.80
N LEU A 16 -37.13 5.36 -18.38
CA LEU A 16 -35.69 5.58 -18.29
C LEU A 16 -35.27 5.74 -16.81
N ALA A 17 -35.29 4.64 -16.07
CA ALA A 17 -34.48 4.53 -14.86
C ALA A 17 -33.09 4.07 -15.30
N VAL A 18 -32.22 5.02 -15.66
CA VAL A 18 -30.81 4.74 -15.87
C VAL A 18 -30.21 4.46 -14.49
N SER A 19 -30.01 3.18 -14.18
CA SER A 19 -29.32 2.74 -12.96
C SER A 19 -27.89 3.28 -12.96
N ALA A 20 -27.65 4.35 -12.18
CA ALA A 20 -26.33 4.96 -11.97
C ALA A 20 -25.30 4.05 -11.27
N ALA A 21 -25.66 2.80 -10.97
CA ALA A 21 -24.81 1.83 -10.27
C ALA A 21 -23.75 1.15 -11.17
N ALA A 22 -23.71 1.44 -12.47
CA ALA A 22 -22.84 0.75 -13.43
C ALA A 22 -21.55 1.52 -13.82
N LEU A 23 -21.24 2.64 -13.16
CA LEU A 23 -19.88 3.21 -13.21
C LEU A 23 -18.97 2.31 -12.38
N ALA A 24 -18.49 1.21 -12.98
CA ALA A 24 -17.55 0.29 -12.37
C ALA A 24 -16.34 1.06 -11.82
N GLN A 25 -16.19 1.09 -10.48
CA GLN A 25 -14.95 1.52 -9.85
C GLN A 25 -13.86 0.53 -10.26
N ALA A 26 -12.89 0.98 -11.06
CA ALA A 26 -11.65 0.25 -11.23
C ALA A 26 -11.07 -0.06 -9.84
N PRO A 27 -10.52 -1.26 -9.61
CA PRO A 27 -9.92 -1.57 -8.31
C PRO A 27 -8.86 -0.53 -7.99
N ALA A 28 -8.95 0.07 -6.80
CA ALA A 28 -7.97 1.05 -6.35
C ALA A 28 -6.58 0.41 -6.35
N VAL A 29 -5.59 1.13 -6.87
CA VAL A 29 -4.19 0.68 -6.86
C VAL A 29 -3.72 0.62 -5.40
N ASP A 30 -3.25 -0.55 -4.97
CA ASP A 30 -2.66 -0.74 -3.65
C ASP A 30 -1.17 -0.34 -3.70
N TYR A 31 -0.92 0.96 -3.56
CA TYR A 31 0.45 1.50 -3.62
C TYR A 31 1.34 0.95 -2.50
N GLY A 32 0.81 0.68 -1.30
CA GLY A 32 1.58 0.09 -0.20
C GLY A 32 2.02 -1.33 -0.51
N LYS A 33 1.13 -2.14 -1.10
CA LYS A 33 1.49 -3.48 -1.59
C LYS A 33 2.50 -3.42 -2.74
N ALA A 34 2.32 -2.50 -3.69
CA ALA A 34 3.25 -2.34 -4.81
C ALA A 34 4.66 -2.00 -4.31
N GLU A 35 4.75 -1.04 -3.40
CA GLU A 35 6.02 -0.63 -2.77
C GLU A 35 6.68 -1.80 -2.02
N TYR A 36 5.88 -2.61 -1.31
CA TYR A 36 6.35 -3.80 -0.61
C TYR A 36 6.88 -4.87 -1.56
N VAL A 37 6.17 -5.13 -2.66
CA VAL A 37 6.56 -6.12 -3.68
C VAL A 37 7.87 -5.71 -4.34
N GLU A 38 8.04 -4.43 -4.65
CA GLU A 38 9.26 -3.94 -5.28
C GLU A 38 10.47 -3.98 -4.34
N ASN A 39 10.30 -3.60 -3.08
CA ASN A 39 11.42 -3.26 -2.21
C ASN A 39 11.64 -4.26 -1.06
N CYS A 40 10.59 -4.92 -0.58
CA CYS A 40 10.63 -5.71 0.66
C CYS A 40 10.52 -7.22 0.42
N GLN A 41 9.78 -7.66 -0.61
CA GLN A 41 9.46 -9.08 -0.81
C GLN A 41 10.69 -9.97 -0.99
N GLY A 42 11.78 -9.44 -1.57
CA GLY A 42 12.97 -10.23 -1.84
C GLY A 42 13.55 -10.86 -0.58
N CYS A 43 13.44 -10.16 0.55
CA CYS A 43 13.90 -10.64 1.86
C CYS A 43 12.73 -11.16 2.71
N HIS A 44 11.63 -10.42 2.77
CA HIS A 44 10.51 -10.74 3.67
C HIS A 44 9.47 -11.69 3.07
N GLY A 45 9.59 -12.05 1.80
CA GLY A 45 8.66 -12.90 1.05
C GLY A 45 7.36 -12.18 0.70
N LEU A 46 6.57 -12.73 -0.22
CA LEU A 46 5.32 -12.10 -0.66
C LEU A 46 4.30 -11.97 0.49
N SER A 47 4.34 -12.91 1.43
CA SER A 47 3.42 -12.97 2.57
C SER A 47 3.91 -12.21 3.81
N GLY A 48 5.13 -11.67 3.80
CA GLY A 48 5.73 -11.01 4.97
C GLY A 48 6.39 -11.94 5.97
N LYS A 49 6.43 -13.26 5.72
CA LYS A 49 6.88 -14.25 6.71
C LYS A 49 8.40 -14.41 6.86
N GLY A 50 9.19 -13.59 6.16
CA GLY A 50 10.65 -13.71 6.19
C GLY A 50 11.18 -14.85 5.32
N ASP A 51 10.38 -15.33 4.38
CA ASP A 51 10.65 -16.44 3.46
C ASP A 51 11.02 -15.97 2.03
N GLY A 52 11.56 -14.76 1.90
CA GLY A 52 12.00 -14.22 0.62
C GLY A 52 13.20 -14.96 0.03
N THR A 53 13.41 -14.81 -1.28
CA THR A 53 14.47 -15.48 -2.05
C THR A 53 15.88 -15.16 -1.55
N TYR A 54 16.08 -14.03 -0.88
CA TYR A 54 17.38 -13.66 -0.31
C TYR A 54 17.67 -14.29 1.06
N ARG A 55 16.70 -14.98 1.69
CA ARG A 55 16.81 -15.53 3.05
C ARG A 55 18.07 -16.37 3.28
N GLU A 56 18.47 -17.18 2.30
CA GLU A 56 19.64 -18.08 2.42
C GLU A 56 20.99 -17.37 2.34
N TYR A 57 21.01 -16.13 1.83
CA TYR A 57 22.22 -15.33 1.68
C TYR A 57 22.44 -14.33 2.83
N LEU A 58 21.53 -14.28 3.80
CA LEU A 58 21.58 -13.35 4.92
C LEU A 58 22.19 -14.00 6.16
N THR A 59 23.04 -13.26 6.87
CA THR A 59 23.60 -13.68 8.16
C THR A 59 22.52 -13.68 9.24
N ARG A 60 21.59 -12.72 9.18
CA ARG A 60 20.36 -12.76 9.98
C ARG A 60 19.13 -12.92 9.11
N GLN A 61 18.29 -13.86 9.50
CA GLN A 61 17.04 -14.09 8.82
C GLN A 61 16.08 -12.89 9.00
N PRO A 62 15.39 -12.48 7.93
CA PRO A 62 14.36 -11.46 8.01
C PRO A 62 13.25 -11.87 8.98
N SER A 63 12.74 -10.89 9.74
CA SER A 63 11.63 -11.11 10.68
C SER A 63 10.32 -11.41 9.94
N ASP A 64 9.44 -12.19 10.58
CA ASP A 64 8.04 -12.33 10.15
C ASP A 64 7.29 -11.02 10.46
N LEU A 65 7.07 -10.24 9.40
CA LEU A 65 6.37 -8.98 9.44
C LEU A 65 4.86 -9.16 9.62
N SER A 66 4.31 -10.35 9.45
CA SER A 66 2.87 -10.62 9.61
C SER A 66 2.44 -10.82 11.07
N VAL A 67 3.38 -10.85 12.02
CA VAL A 67 3.09 -11.04 13.45
C VAL A 67 3.59 -9.91 14.35
N LEU A 68 3.89 -8.74 13.78
CA LEU A 68 4.37 -7.57 14.52
C LEU A 68 3.38 -7.09 15.59
N ALA A 69 2.08 -7.05 15.27
CA ALA A 69 1.04 -6.68 16.23
C ALA A 69 0.94 -7.71 17.36
N LYS A 70 0.92 -9.00 17.03
CA LYS A 70 0.92 -10.10 18.02
C LYS A 70 2.11 -10.01 18.97
N ASN A 71 3.29 -9.71 18.44
CA ASN A 71 4.53 -9.55 19.22
C ASN A 71 4.58 -8.23 20.01
N ASN A 72 3.61 -7.32 19.81
CA ASN A 72 3.50 -6.03 20.48
C ASN A 72 2.13 -5.88 21.16
N GLY A 73 1.70 -6.92 21.89
CA GLY A 73 0.48 -6.86 22.72
C GLY A 73 -0.82 -6.68 21.93
N GLY A 74 -0.85 -7.10 20.67
CA GLY A 74 -1.99 -6.97 19.77
C GLY A 74 -2.07 -5.62 19.04
N VAL A 75 -1.15 -4.69 19.30
CA VAL A 75 -1.14 -3.35 18.67
C VAL A 75 -0.01 -3.26 17.66
N PHE A 76 -0.30 -2.85 16.42
CA PHE A 76 0.74 -2.66 15.42
C PHE A 76 1.66 -1.47 15.79
N PRO A 77 2.99 -1.67 15.89
CA PRO A 77 3.90 -0.65 16.43
C PRO A 77 4.35 0.37 15.36
N VAL A 78 3.42 1.22 14.89
CA VAL A 78 3.61 2.18 13.77
C VAL A 78 4.93 2.96 13.85
N GLN A 79 5.18 3.65 14.97
CA GLN A 79 6.35 4.52 15.12
C GLN A 79 7.67 3.74 15.02
N ARG A 80 7.72 2.56 15.66
CA ARG A 80 8.90 1.71 15.62
C ARG A 80 9.17 1.18 14.21
N VAL A 81 8.12 0.77 13.49
CA VAL A 81 8.24 0.31 12.10
C VAL A 81 8.71 1.45 11.19
N TYR A 82 8.18 2.66 11.37
CA TYR A 82 8.64 3.85 10.64
C TYR A 82 10.15 4.07 10.82
N GLU A 83 10.62 4.07 12.07
CA GLU A 83 12.03 4.29 12.38
C GLU A 83 12.95 3.24 11.77
N ILE A 84 12.51 1.97 11.77
CA ILE A 84 13.26 0.86 11.17
C ILE A 84 13.33 1.01 9.64
N ILE A 85 12.21 1.30 8.98
CA ILE A 85 12.18 1.46 7.52
C ILE A 85 12.99 2.69 7.10
N ASP A 86 12.81 3.83 7.78
CA ASP A 86 13.58 5.04 7.50
C ASP A 86 15.10 4.76 7.63
N GLY A 87 15.51 4.16 8.75
CA GLY A 87 16.86 3.65 8.98
C GLY A 87 17.96 4.73 9.08
N ARG A 88 17.67 6.00 8.79
CA ARG A 88 18.66 7.11 8.90
C ARG A 88 19.04 7.40 10.35
N LYS A 89 18.21 6.99 11.31
CA LYS A 89 18.53 6.94 12.74
C LYS A 89 18.78 5.49 13.13
N SER A 90 19.83 5.24 13.90
CA SER A 90 20.13 3.90 14.42
C SER A 90 18.98 3.38 15.28
N VAL A 91 18.49 2.19 14.97
CA VAL A 91 17.44 1.53 15.72
C VAL A 91 17.98 0.29 16.42
N ALA A 92 17.69 0.11 17.71
CA ALA A 92 18.11 -1.08 18.46
C ALA A 92 17.64 -2.37 17.75
N GLY A 93 18.54 -3.32 17.52
CA GLY A 93 18.25 -4.56 16.79
C GLY A 93 18.14 -4.42 15.27
N HIS A 94 18.20 -3.21 14.72
CA HIS A 94 18.19 -2.90 13.27
C HIS A 94 19.31 -1.89 12.93
N GLY A 95 20.48 -2.05 13.55
CA GLY A 95 21.64 -1.15 13.41
C GLY A 95 22.93 -1.89 13.06
N ARG A 96 23.62 -1.39 12.03
CA ARG A 96 24.96 -1.78 11.50
C ARG A 96 25.15 -3.17 10.89
N SER A 97 24.18 -4.08 10.86
CA SER A 97 24.34 -5.32 10.06
C SER A 97 24.34 -5.05 8.56
N GLY A 98 23.72 -3.94 8.12
CA GLY A 98 23.65 -3.53 6.71
C GLY A 98 22.76 -4.42 5.83
N GLU A 99 22.07 -5.41 6.42
CA GLU A 99 21.28 -6.38 5.67
C GLU A 99 19.93 -5.80 5.21
N MET A 100 19.32 -4.93 6.02
CA MET A 100 18.17 -4.15 5.58
C MET A 100 18.64 -2.81 5.00
N PRO A 101 18.20 -2.42 3.79
CA PRO A 101 18.55 -1.13 3.22
C PRO A 101 18.06 0.04 4.08
N ILE A 102 18.79 1.15 4.06
CA ILE A 102 18.36 2.42 4.66
C ILE A 102 17.38 3.10 3.70
N TRP A 103 16.10 2.72 3.75
CA TRP A 103 15.10 3.16 2.77
C TRP A 103 14.88 4.67 2.77
N GLY A 104 14.99 5.34 3.92
CA GLY A 104 14.93 6.80 3.98
C GLY A 104 15.97 7.48 3.08
N SER A 105 17.20 6.95 3.05
CA SER A 105 18.25 7.41 2.14
C SER A 105 17.96 7.03 0.69
N THR A 106 17.50 5.80 0.43
CA THR A 106 17.12 5.35 -0.93
C THR A 106 16.03 6.23 -1.53
N TYR A 107 14.96 6.52 -0.78
CA TYR A 107 13.88 7.41 -1.20
C TYR A 107 14.34 8.85 -1.39
N THR A 108 15.25 9.34 -0.54
CA THR A 108 15.84 10.68 -0.72
C THR A 108 16.59 10.77 -2.04
N ILE A 109 17.35 9.74 -2.41
CA ILE A 109 18.07 9.67 -3.69
C ILE A 109 17.10 9.57 -4.86
N ARG A 110 16.08 8.70 -4.77
CA ARG A 110 15.03 8.58 -5.80
C ARG A 110 14.32 9.91 -6.05
N ALA A 111 13.86 10.58 -4.99
CA ALA A 111 13.24 11.89 -5.10
C ALA A 111 14.17 12.95 -5.70
N GLY A 112 15.45 12.94 -5.35
CA GLY A 112 16.43 13.87 -5.89
C GLY A 112 16.73 13.67 -7.39
N ASN A 113 16.54 12.45 -7.89
CA ASN A 113 16.75 12.09 -9.30
C ASN A 113 15.47 12.18 -10.15
N ASP A 114 14.31 12.24 -9.52
CA ASP A 114 13.03 12.38 -10.19
C ASP A 114 12.79 13.85 -10.59
N PRO A 115 12.65 14.18 -11.89
CA PRO A 115 12.41 15.55 -12.35
C PRO A 115 11.08 16.16 -11.88
N GLN A 116 10.10 15.33 -11.52
CA GLN A 116 8.77 15.76 -11.06
C GLN A 116 8.74 16.01 -9.55
N ILE A 117 9.60 15.35 -8.78
CA ILE A 117 9.66 15.49 -7.31
C ILE A 117 10.76 16.48 -6.93
N GLY A 118 12.01 16.20 -7.30
CA GLY A 118 13.17 16.99 -6.92
C GLY A 118 13.50 17.00 -5.42
N ARG A 119 14.71 17.51 -5.10
CA ARG A 119 15.22 17.57 -3.72
C ARG A 119 14.33 18.31 -2.72
N PRO A 120 13.68 19.45 -3.05
CA PRO A 120 12.87 20.18 -2.07
C PRO A 120 11.71 19.36 -1.50
N GLN A 121 11.21 18.38 -2.25
CA GLN A 121 10.06 17.53 -1.86
C GLN A 121 10.51 16.17 -1.31
N ALA A 122 11.82 15.92 -1.19
CA ALA A 122 12.35 14.61 -0.85
C ALA A 122 11.83 14.07 0.50
N GLU A 123 11.76 14.89 1.55
CA GLU A 123 11.25 14.42 2.85
C GLU A 123 9.76 14.08 2.83
N ALA A 124 8.96 14.81 2.06
CA ALA A 124 7.54 14.49 1.88
C ALA A 124 7.38 13.16 1.12
N TYR A 125 8.20 12.95 0.08
CA TYR A 125 8.26 11.71 -0.67
C TYR A 125 8.67 10.52 0.22
N VAL A 126 9.75 10.66 1.00
CA VAL A 126 10.21 9.63 1.94
C VAL A 126 9.08 9.26 2.90
N ARG A 127 8.47 10.26 3.56
CA ARG A 127 7.38 10.03 4.53
C ARG A 127 6.20 9.32 3.90
N ASN A 128 5.80 9.71 2.68
CA ASN A 128 4.66 9.12 2.00
C ASN A 128 4.90 7.64 1.70
N ASN A 129 6.05 7.29 1.12
CA ASN A 129 6.37 5.89 0.78
C ASN A 129 6.48 5.01 2.02
N ILE A 130 7.10 5.49 3.10
CA ILE A 130 7.17 4.75 4.37
C ILE A 130 5.76 4.55 4.96
N ASN A 131 4.90 5.57 4.91
CA ASN A 131 3.53 5.44 5.41
C ASN A 131 2.68 4.46 4.60
N LEU A 132 2.86 4.41 3.27
CA LEU A 132 2.21 3.42 2.42
C LEU A 132 2.63 1.98 2.79
N LEU A 133 3.93 1.77 3.03
CA LEU A 133 4.43 0.49 3.53
C LEU A 133 3.84 0.14 4.90
N ILE A 134 3.83 1.08 5.84
CA ILE A 134 3.26 0.89 7.19
C ILE A 134 1.78 0.51 7.12
N GLU A 135 1.01 1.18 6.27
CA GLU A 135 -0.40 0.88 6.05
C GLU A 135 -0.57 -0.56 5.56
N TYR A 136 0.18 -0.96 4.53
CA TYR A 136 0.13 -2.32 4.01
C TYR A 136 0.55 -3.35 5.07
N LEU A 137 1.65 -3.10 5.78
CA LEU A 137 2.13 -3.96 6.85
C LEU A 137 1.10 -4.11 7.96
N SER A 138 0.36 -3.06 8.30
CA SER A 138 -0.72 -3.14 9.30
C SER A 138 -1.88 -4.06 8.85
N ARG A 139 -2.17 -4.13 7.54
CA ARG A 139 -3.24 -4.98 6.99
C ARG A 139 -2.88 -6.46 6.90
N ILE A 140 -1.60 -6.80 6.76
CA ILE A 140 -1.17 -8.21 6.64
C ILE A 140 -0.97 -8.90 8.00
N GLN A 141 -1.26 -8.21 9.10
CA GLN A 141 -1.11 -8.81 10.43
C GLN A 141 -2.07 -9.99 10.60
N GLN A 142 -1.52 -11.10 11.11
CA GLN A 142 -2.30 -12.24 11.53
C GLN A 142 -3.18 -11.85 12.74
N LYS A 143 -4.39 -12.39 12.76
CA LYS A 143 -5.35 -12.18 13.86
C LYS A 143 -5.02 -13.06 15.06
#